data_AF-A0A1Y2QIG8-F1
#
_entry.id   AF-A0A1Y2QIG8-F1
#
_cell.length_a   1.000
_cell.length_b   1.000
_cell.length_c   1.000
_cell.angle_alpha   90.00
_cell.angle_beta   90.00
_cell.angle_gamma   90.00
#
_symmetry.space_group_name_H-M   'P 1'
#
loop_
_entity.id
_entity.type
_entity.pdbx_description
1 polymer ?
#
loop_
_entity_poly.entity_id
_entity_poly.type
_entity_poly.pdbx_seq_one_letter_code
_entity_poly.pdbx_strand_id
1 'polypeptide(L)'
;MNFRVFAARFALMVVCTLMMVAPQAASAKGRTFWQCAPYAREISGVNIHGNAWTWWSQAAGRYQRGETPKVGSVMSFQRTARMPLGHVAMVSQVVSDREVLLTHANWSRAGGIERNVRAVDVSPEGDWSEVKVWFAPMGGLGTSVYPVNGFIYSGGAPHDFDDDFKPSLDLDLSDLMAEAKNETPDAG
;
A
#
# COMPACT_ATOMS: atom_id res chain seq x y z
N MET A 1 -27.89 37.25 56.41
CA MET A 1 -26.95 36.45 55.60
C MET A 1 -27.60 36.22 54.23
N ASN A 2 -27.07 36.85 53.18
CA ASN A 2 -27.78 37.06 51.91
C ASN A 2 -27.76 35.82 51.00
N PHE A 3 -28.81 35.00 51.12
CA PHE A 3 -29.02 33.77 50.33
C PHE A 3 -28.95 33.97 48.80
N ARG A 4 -29.19 35.19 48.31
CA ARG A 4 -29.16 35.54 46.88
C ARG A 4 -27.74 35.58 46.29
N VAL A 5 -26.71 35.83 47.11
CA VAL A 5 -25.30 35.89 46.66
C VAL A 5 -24.68 34.49 46.53
N PHE A 6 -25.17 33.53 47.32
CA PHE A 6 -24.71 32.14 47.27
C PHE A 6 -25.23 31.41 46.02
N ALA A 7 -26.47 31.67 45.62
CA ALA A 7 -27.06 31.09 44.41
C ALA A 7 -26.35 31.54 43.12
N ALA A 8 -25.92 32.80 43.04
CA ALA A 8 -25.22 33.33 41.86
C ALA A 8 -23.81 32.75 41.68
N ARG A 9 -23.11 32.40 42.77
CA ARG A 9 -21.78 31.77 42.72
C ARG A 9 -21.83 30.29 42.38
N PHE A 10 -22.89 29.60 42.77
CA PHE A 10 -23.10 28.19 42.39
C PHE A 10 -23.50 28.05 40.91
N ALA A 11 -24.30 28.99 40.38
CA ALA A 11 -24.68 29.00 38.97
C ALA A 11 -23.48 29.22 38.02
N LEU A 12 -22.48 30.02 38.43
CA LEU A 12 -21.28 30.26 37.61
C LEU A 12 -20.31 29.06 37.62
N MET A 13 -20.20 28.31 38.73
CA MET A 13 -19.35 27.10 38.78
C MET A 13 -19.93 25.90 38.02
N VAL A 14 -21.26 25.77 37.94
CA VAL A 14 -21.89 24.69 37.16
C VAL A 14 -21.74 24.92 35.65
N VAL A 15 -21.73 26.17 35.19
CA VAL A 15 -21.56 26.50 33.76
C VAL A 15 -20.09 26.33 33.30
N CYS A 16 -19.10 26.60 34.15
CA CYS A 16 -17.68 26.38 33.78
C CYS A 16 -17.26 24.89 33.75
N THR A 17 -17.93 24.00 34.48
CA THR A 17 -17.62 22.56 34.46
C THR A 17 -18.18 21.81 33.25
N LEU A 18 -19.15 22.38 32.52
CA LEU A 18 -19.79 21.74 31.37
C LEU A 18 -19.11 22.00 30.01
N MET A 19 -18.04 22.82 29.96
CA MET A 19 -17.30 23.11 28.72
C MET A 19 -16.01 22.30 28.52
N MET A 20 -15.68 21.35 29.40
CA MET A 20 -14.42 20.59 29.33
C MET A 20 -14.56 19.12 28.90
N VAL A 21 -15.65 18.74 28.25
CA VAL A 21 -15.82 17.38 27.72
C VAL A 21 -16.29 17.42 26.26
N ALA A 22 -15.52 18.09 25.40
CA ALA A 22 -15.49 17.70 24.01
C ALA A 22 -14.39 16.64 23.89
N PRO A 23 -14.70 15.36 23.57
CA PRO A 23 -13.65 14.47 23.09
C PRO A 23 -13.14 15.10 21.80
N GLN A 24 -11.95 15.69 21.85
CA GLN A 24 -11.20 16.02 20.65
C GLN A 24 -10.79 14.69 20.02
N ALA A 25 -11.74 13.99 19.41
CA ALA A 25 -11.49 13.00 18.39
C ALA A 25 -10.99 13.76 17.16
N ALA A 26 -9.83 14.41 17.30
CA ALA A 26 -8.99 14.70 16.17
C ALA A 26 -8.63 13.33 15.61
N SER A 27 -9.34 12.92 14.57
CA SER A 27 -8.90 11.90 13.64
C SER A 27 -7.60 12.40 13.00
N ALA A 28 -6.51 12.36 13.75
CA ALA A 28 -5.21 12.13 13.17
C ALA A 28 -5.31 10.71 12.59
N LYS A 29 -5.84 10.62 11.36
CA LYS A 29 -5.58 9.49 10.47
C LYS A 29 -4.07 9.54 10.23
N GLY A 30 -3.31 9.09 11.23
CA GLY A 30 -1.87 8.98 11.19
C GLY A 30 -1.59 8.04 10.04
N ARG A 31 -1.14 8.58 8.91
CA ARG A 31 -0.77 7.75 7.76
C ARG A 31 0.37 6.86 8.26
N THR A 32 0.10 5.57 8.43
CA THR A 32 1.11 4.59 8.81
C THR A 32 2.28 4.70 7.84
N PHE A 33 3.48 4.93 8.36
CA PHE A 33 4.69 5.02 7.55
C PHE A 33 5.19 3.61 7.27
N TRP A 34 4.87 3.07 6.09
CA TRP A 34 5.24 1.70 5.74
C TRP A 34 6.60 1.63 5.06
N GLN A 35 7.46 0.76 5.60
CA GLN A 35 8.70 0.35 4.94
C GLN A 35 8.45 -0.90 4.09
N CYS A 36 9.26 -1.12 3.05
CA CYS A 36 9.08 -2.26 2.15
C CYS A 36 9.14 -3.61 2.86
N ALA A 37 10.17 -3.85 3.67
CA ALA A 37 10.39 -5.12 4.38
C ALA A 37 9.24 -5.52 5.34
N PRO A 38 8.84 -4.68 6.33
CA PRO A 38 7.74 -5.07 7.22
C PRO A 38 6.40 -5.19 6.48
N TYR A 39 6.15 -4.37 5.46
CA TYR A 39 4.93 -4.48 4.67
C TYR A 39 4.91 -5.76 3.82
N ALA A 40 6.01 -6.08 3.14
CA ALA A 40 6.14 -7.33 2.37
C ALA A 40 5.94 -8.56 3.26
N ARG A 41 6.48 -8.56 4.49
CA ARG A 41 6.26 -9.64 5.46
C ARG A 41 4.78 -9.80 5.80
N GLU A 42 4.08 -8.69 6.04
CA GLU A 42 2.64 -8.69 6.35
C GLU A 42 1.82 -9.35 5.24
N ILE A 43 2.12 -9.01 3.99
CA ILE A 43 1.26 -9.40 2.86
C ILE A 43 1.65 -10.73 2.20
N SER A 44 2.90 -11.19 2.35
CA SER A 44 3.41 -12.39 1.66
C SER A 44 3.53 -13.62 2.55
N GLY A 45 3.51 -13.47 3.87
CA GLY A 45 3.82 -14.55 4.81
C GLY A 45 5.31 -14.92 4.90
N VAL A 46 6.20 -14.23 4.16
CA VAL A 46 7.67 -14.40 4.31
C VAL A 46 8.13 -13.70 5.60
N ASN A 47 8.41 -14.49 6.63
CA ASN A 47 8.83 -14.02 7.96
C ASN A 47 10.35 -13.81 8.05
N ILE A 48 10.85 -12.89 7.23
CA ILE A 48 12.24 -12.41 7.25
C ILE A 48 12.28 -10.99 7.83
N HIS A 49 13.36 -10.68 8.54
CA HIS A 49 13.54 -9.40 9.23
C HIS A 49 14.87 -8.76 8.85
N GLY A 50 14.99 -7.45 9.11
CA GLY A 50 16.15 -6.65 8.75
C GLY A 50 16.07 -6.05 7.35
N ASN A 51 17.20 -5.51 6.90
CA ASN A 51 17.30 -4.78 5.63
C ASN A 51 16.95 -5.67 4.44
N ALA A 52 16.24 -5.11 3.46
CA ALA A 52 15.70 -5.85 2.32
C ALA A 52 16.78 -6.59 1.51
N TRP A 53 17.97 -6.00 1.34
CA TRP A 53 19.07 -6.66 0.60
C TRP A 53 19.54 -7.98 1.24
N THR A 54 19.32 -8.15 2.55
CA THR A 54 19.71 -9.38 3.26
C THR A 54 18.71 -10.52 3.09
N TRP A 55 17.51 -10.24 2.57
CA TRP A 55 16.43 -11.22 2.53
C TRP A 55 16.76 -12.42 1.64
N TRP A 56 17.46 -12.18 0.53
CA TRP A 56 17.84 -13.25 -0.39
C TRP A 56 18.73 -14.31 0.28
N SER A 57 19.76 -13.88 1.01
CA SER A 57 20.65 -14.80 1.72
C SER A 57 19.95 -15.44 2.92
N GLN A 58 19.15 -14.68 3.68
CA GLN A 58 18.38 -15.21 4.80
C GLN A 58 17.32 -16.24 4.38
N ALA A 59 16.79 -16.13 3.16
CA ALA A 59 15.82 -17.08 2.63
C ALA A 59 16.44 -18.46 2.34
N ALA A 60 17.75 -18.54 2.09
CA ALA A 60 18.41 -19.82 1.82
C ALA A 60 18.21 -20.82 2.98
N GLY A 61 17.73 -22.01 2.65
CA GLY A 61 17.44 -23.07 3.63
C GLY A 61 16.17 -22.86 4.47
N ARG A 62 15.48 -21.73 4.34
CA ARG A 62 14.23 -21.41 5.05
C ARG A 62 13.02 -21.28 4.13
N TYR A 63 13.26 -20.75 2.93
CA TYR A 63 12.28 -20.59 1.87
C TYR A 63 12.89 -21.10 0.56
N GLN A 64 12.05 -21.61 -0.34
CA GLN A 64 12.50 -21.87 -1.70
C GLN A 64 12.77 -20.53 -2.40
N ARG A 65 13.76 -20.53 -3.28
CA ARG A 65 14.18 -19.38 -4.10
C ARG A 65 14.23 -19.79 -5.56
N GLY A 66 14.00 -18.87 -6.48
CA GLY A 66 14.18 -19.10 -7.91
C GLY A 66 13.92 -17.85 -8.75
N GLU A 67 13.81 -18.03 -10.05
CA GLU A 67 13.74 -16.93 -11.04
C GLU A 67 12.35 -16.76 -11.65
N THR A 68 11.43 -17.69 -11.39
CA THR A 68 10.07 -17.63 -11.94
C THR A 68 9.13 -16.86 -11.02
N PRO A 69 8.49 -15.77 -11.47
CA PRO A 69 7.52 -15.06 -10.65
C PRO A 69 6.32 -15.96 -10.34
N LYS A 70 5.85 -15.91 -9.10
CA LYS A 70 4.60 -16.53 -8.66
C LYS A 70 3.79 -15.56 -7.84
N VAL A 71 2.47 -15.61 -7.96
CA VAL A 71 1.57 -14.84 -7.08
C VAL A 71 1.88 -15.15 -5.62
N GLY A 72 2.04 -14.10 -4.81
CA GLY A 72 2.45 -14.17 -3.40
C GLY A 72 3.96 -14.30 -3.15
N SER A 73 4.77 -14.59 -4.18
CA SER A 73 6.23 -14.58 -4.02
C SER A 73 6.76 -13.16 -3.81
N VAL A 74 7.90 -13.05 -3.13
CA VAL A 74 8.56 -11.77 -2.88
C VAL A 74 9.74 -11.61 -3.83
N MET A 75 9.64 -10.65 -4.75
CA MET A 75 10.76 -10.19 -5.57
C MET A 75 11.80 -9.51 -4.67
N SER A 76 13.04 -10.01 -4.70
CA SER A 76 14.15 -9.49 -3.91
C SER A 76 15.10 -8.68 -4.78
N PHE A 77 15.20 -7.38 -4.52
CA PHE A 77 16.10 -6.49 -5.26
C PHE A 77 17.50 -6.52 -4.65
N GLN A 78 18.52 -6.43 -5.51
CA GLN A 78 19.90 -6.30 -5.07
C GLN A 78 20.16 -4.91 -4.45
N ARG A 79 21.19 -4.84 -3.61
CA ARG A 79 21.70 -3.56 -3.12
C ARG A 79 22.40 -2.81 -4.24
N THR A 80 22.09 -1.54 -4.41
CA THR A 80 22.82 -0.64 -5.32
C THR A 80 23.25 0.63 -4.59
N ALA A 81 24.06 1.47 -5.24
CA ALA A 81 24.47 2.76 -4.67
C ALA A 81 23.26 3.68 -4.37
N ARG A 82 22.22 3.63 -5.22
CA ARG A 82 21.00 4.43 -5.07
C ARG A 82 19.94 3.75 -4.20
N MET A 83 20.11 2.46 -3.88
CA MET A 83 19.21 1.67 -3.06
C MET A 83 20.03 0.81 -2.05
N PRO A 84 20.70 1.44 -1.08
CA PRO A 84 21.66 0.77 -0.20
C PRO A 84 21.01 -0.22 0.78
N LEU A 85 19.71 -0.06 1.07
CA LEU A 85 18.97 -0.98 1.92
C LEU A 85 18.37 -2.17 1.13
N GLY A 86 18.54 -2.20 -0.20
CA GLY A 86 17.81 -3.07 -1.10
C GLY A 86 16.31 -2.74 -1.12
N HIS A 87 15.54 -3.61 -1.75
CA HIS A 87 14.07 -3.52 -1.75
C HIS A 87 13.45 -4.91 -1.85
N VAL A 88 12.21 -5.02 -1.42
CA VAL A 88 11.40 -6.23 -1.59
C VAL A 88 9.98 -5.83 -1.97
N ALA A 89 9.38 -6.60 -2.86
CA ALA A 89 8.00 -6.37 -3.31
C ALA A 89 7.29 -7.70 -3.53
N MET A 90 6.04 -7.81 -3.08
CA MET A 90 5.26 -9.02 -3.33
C MET A 90 4.67 -8.95 -4.74
N VAL A 91 4.74 -10.06 -5.48
CA VAL A 91 4.02 -10.24 -6.73
C VAL A 91 2.55 -10.47 -6.42
N SER A 92 1.68 -9.52 -6.77
CA SER A 92 0.23 -9.68 -6.63
C SER A 92 -0.41 -10.36 -7.85
N GLN A 93 0.19 -10.21 -9.04
CA GLN A 93 -0.28 -10.88 -10.25
C GLN A 93 0.88 -11.14 -11.22
N VAL A 94 0.82 -12.27 -11.94
CA VAL A 94 1.67 -12.52 -13.11
C VAL A 94 0.85 -12.20 -14.36
N VAL A 95 1.29 -11.22 -15.15
CA VAL A 95 0.54 -10.72 -16.31
C VAL A 95 1.02 -11.40 -17.59
N SER A 96 2.34 -11.56 -17.72
CA SER A 96 2.99 -12.29 -18.82
C SER A 96 4.35 -12.81 -18.37
N ASP A 97 5.07 -13.48 -19.27
CA ASP A 97 6.45 -13.93 -19.03
C ASP A 97 7.41 -12.80 -18.65
N ARG A 98 7.07 -11.55 -19.01
CA ARG A 98 7.91 -10.36 -18.85
C ARG A 98 7.26 -9.26 -18.01
N GLU A 99 6.07 -9.48 -17.47
CA GLU A 99 5.35 -8.47 -16.69
C GLU A 99 4.63 -9.08 -15.49
N VAL A 100 4.84 -8.46 -14.33
CA VAL A 100 4.13 -8.74 -13.08
C VAL A 100 3.55 -7.46 -12.51
N LEU A 101 2.53 -7.61 -11.67
CA LEU A 101 2.06 -6.56 -10.79
C LEU A 101 2.64 -6.77 -9.40
N LEU A 102 3.13 -5.68 -8.81
CA LEU A 102 3.74 -5.65 -7.50
C LEU A 102 2.83 -4.92 -6.51
N THR A 103 2.83 -5.41 -5.28
CA THR A 103 2.31 -4.70 -4.11
C THR A 103 3.44 -4.53 -3.11
N HIS A 104 3.76 -3.27 -2.77
CA HIS A 104 4.90 -2.92 -1.94
C HIS A 104 4.73 -1.53 -1.31
N ALA A 105 5.67 -1.14 -0.44
CA ALA A 105 5.67 0.15 0.22
C ALA A 105 7.02 0.87 0.09
N ASN A 106 7.02 2.18 0.30
CA ASN A 106 8.22 3.03 0.33
C ASN A 106 9.01 3.05 -0.99
N TRP A 107 8.31 2.97 -2.13
CA TRP A 107 8.93 3.02 -3.46
C TRP A 107 8.81 4.42 -4.07
N SER A 108 7.65 4.78 -4.62
CA SER A 108 7.47 6.11 -5.24
C SER A 108 7.36 7.26 -4.24
N ARG A 109 6.83 7.00 -3.05
CA ARG A 109 6.64 7.98 -1.99
C ARG A 109 7.05 7.39 -0.65
N ALA A 110 7.75 8.19 0.15
CA ALA A 110 8.14 7.83 1.50
C ALA A 110 6.93 7.33 2.32
N GLY A 111 7.03 6.10 2.82
CA GLY A 111 5.98 5.46 3.63
C GLY A 111 4.70 5.06 2.89
N GLY A 112 4.60 5.32 1.58
CA GLY A 112 3.39 5.05 0.79
C GLY A 112 3.30 3.59 0.35
N ILE A 113 2.09 3.04 0.33
CA ILE A 113 1.80 1.74 -0.27
C ILE A 113 1.41 1.94 -1.73
N GLU A 114 1.96 1.12 -2.60
CA GLU A 114 1.57 0.99 -4.00
C GLU A 114 1.08 -0.45 -4.22
N ARG A 115 -0.10 -0.58 -4.82
CA ARG A 115 -0.76 -1.87 -5.06
C ARG A 115 -0.91 -2.09 -6.56
N ASN A 116 -0.70 -3.33 -6.99
CA ASN A 116 -0.87 -3.75 -8.37
C ASN A 116 -0.12 -2.87 -9.39
N VAL A 117 1.07 -2.39 -9.02
CA VAL A 117 1.88 -1.54 -9.88
C VAL A 117 2.81 -2.37 -10.75
N ARG A 118 3.01 -1.96 -11.99
CA ARG A 118 3.73 -2.75 -12.99
C ARG A 118 5.21 -2.89 -12.66
N ALA A 119 5.75 -4.09 -12.84
CA ALA A 119 7.17 -4.33 -13.02
C ALA A 119 7.40 -5.18 -14.27
N VAL A 120 8.33 -4.72 -15.09
CA VAL A 120 8.64 -5.34 -16.39
C VAL A 120 10.08 -5.82 -16.35
N ASP A 121 10.27 -7.08 -16.74
CA ASP A 121 11.57 -7.69 -16.96
C ASP A 121 12.20 -7.10 -18.23
N VAL A 122 13.34 -6.44 -18.05
CA VAL A 122 14.14 -5.82 -19.11
C VAL A 122 15.48 -6.53 -19.31
N SER A 123 15.70 -7.66 -18.64
CA SER A 123 16.90 -8.49 -18.82
C SER A 123 17.03 -8.97 -20.27
N PRO A 124 18.25 -9.09 -20.82
CA PRO A 124 18.44 -9.64 -22.15
C PRO A 124 17.93 -11.08 -22.30
N GLU A 125 18.03 -11.87 -21.23
CA GLU A 125 17.74 -13.32 -21.24
C GLU A 125 16.30 -13.66 -20.87
N GLY A 126 15.54 -12.72 -20.29
CA GLY A 126 14.18 -13.00 -19.81
C GLY A 126 14.15 -13.78 -18.50
N ASP A 127 15.18 -13.65 -17.69
CA ASP A 127 15.42 -14.38 -16.45
C ASP A 127 15.06 -13.56 -15.21
N TRP A 128 14.40 -12.40 -15.39
CA TRP A 128 14.06 -11.46 -14.33
C TRP A 128 15.26 -10.86 -13.57
N SER A 129 16.48 -10.99 -14.08
CA SER A 129 17.69 -10.43 -13.44
C SER A 129 17.70 -8.90 -13.39
N GLU A 130 16.94 -8.24 -14.28
CA GLU A 130 16.85 -6.79 -14.40
C GLU A 130 15.40 -6.34 -14.64
N VAL A 131 14.90 -5.41 -13.83
CA VAL A 131 13.52 -4.92 -13.95
C VAL A 131 13.41 -3.41 -13.99
N LYS A 132 12.39 -2.91 -14.68
CA LYS A 132 11.86 -1.55 -14.50
C LYS A 132 10.55 -1.62 -13.73
N VAL A 133 10.40 -0.79 -12.72
CA VAL A 133 9.20 -0.74 -11.87
C VAL A 133 8.49 0.59 -12.09
N TRP A 134 7.17 0.57 -12.06
CA TRP A 134 6.33 1.76 -12.00
C TRP A 134 6.85 2.80 -11.00
N PHE A 135 6.69 4.08 -11.33
CA PHE A 135 7.08 5.19 -10.49
C PHE A 135 6.04 6.32 -10.60
N ALA A 136 5.31 6.55 -9.51
CA ALA A 136 4.14 7.44 -9.50
C ALA A 136 4.43 8.87 -10.02
N PRO A 137 5.58 9.52 -9.71
CA PRO A 137 5.88 10.85 -10.26
C PRO A 137 5.96 10.92 -11.79
N MET A 138 6.17 9.80 -12.47
CA MET A 138 6.18 9.74 -13.93
C MET A 138 4.85 9.25 -14.51
N GLY A 139 3.90 8.77 -13.70
CA GLY A 139 2.69 8.12 -14.18
C GLY A 139 2.98 6.95 -15.12
N GLY A 140 4.11 6.27 -14.92
CA GLY A 140 4.68 5.32 -15.88
C GLY A 140 5.72 4.39 -15.27
N LEU A 141 6.31 3.54 -16.11
CA LEU A 141 7.51 2.79 -15.74
C LEU A 141 8.68 3.73 -15.44
N GLY A 142 9.41 3.39 -14.38
CA GLY A 142 10.71 3.93 -14.01
C GLY A 142 11.70 4.00 -15.18
N THR A 143 12.56 5.00 -15.19
CA THR A 143 13.70 5.05 -16.12
C THR A 143 14.86 4.19 -15.65
N SER A 144 14.97 3.98 -14.34
CA SER A 144 16.01 3.17 -13.71
C SER A 144 15.75 1.68 -13.89
N VAL A 145 16.80 0.95 -14.26
CA VAL A 145 16.85 -0.51 -14.25
C VAL A 145 17.38 -0.96 -12.91
N TYR A 146 16.71 -1.93 -12.29
CA TYR A 146 17.07 -2.45 -10.98
C TYR A 146 17.47 -3.92 -11.09
N PRO A 147 18.65 -4.30 -10.58
CA PRO A 147 19.04 -5.70 -10.51
C PRO A 147 18.24 -6.44 -9.43
N VAL A 148 17.83 -7.65 -9.75
CA VAL A 148 17.00 -8.53 -8.92
C VAL A 148 17.77 -9.82 -8.65
N ASN A 149 17.61 -10.37 -7.45
CA ASN A 149 18.17 -11.67 -7.10
C ASN A 149 17.29 -12.84 -7.57
N GLY A 150 15.98 -12.59 -7.64
CA GLY A 150 14.94 -13.56 -7.94
C GLY A 150 13.75 -13.40 -6.99
N PHE A 151 13.03 -14.51 -6.80
CA PHE A 151 11.79 -14.59 -6.03
C PHE A 151 11.94 -15.53 -4.84
N ILE A 152 11.45 -15.08 -3.69
CA ILE A 152 11.36 -15.87 -2.46
C ILE A 152 9.93 -16.41 -2.35
N TYR A 153 9.77 -17.72 -2.29
CA TYR A 153 8.47 -18.37 -2.27
C TYR A 153 8.01 -18.64 -0.83
N SER A 154 6.88 -18.06 -0.43
CA SER A 154 6.32 -18.19 0.92
C SER A 154 5.70 -19.55 1.22
N GLY A 155 5.47 -20.39 0.22
CA GLY A 155 4.90 -21.74 0.37
C GLY A 155 3.39 -21.79 0.61
N GLY A 156 2.72 -20.62 0.69
CA GLY A 156 1.26 -20.49 0.81
C GLY A 156 0.71 -19.47 -0.18
N ALA A 157 -0.62 -19.45 -0.36
CA ALA A 157 -1.29 -18.39 -1.12
C ALA A 157 -1.07 -17.04 -0.42
N PRO A 158 -0.93 -15.92 -1.17
CA PRO A 158 -0.88 -14.60 -0.54
C PRO A 158 -2.11 -14.37 0.34
N HIS A 159 -1.95 -13.53 1.36
CA HIS A 159 -3.10 -13.13 2.16
C HIS A 159 -3.94 -12.18 1.29
N ASP A 160 -5.10 -12.66 0.83
CA ASP A 160 -6.03 -11.88 0.00
C ASP A 160 -6.47 -10.64 0.78
N PHE A 161 -5.94 -9.47 0.41
CA PHE A 161 -6.45 -8.16 0.85
C PHE A 161 -7.48 -7.59 -0.14
N ASP A 162 -8.02 -8.43 -1.02
CA ASP A 162 -8.93 -8.09 -2.12
C ASP A 162 -10.34 -7.66 -1.67
N ASP A 163 -10.59 -7.56 -0.36
CA ASP A 163 -11.82 -6.96 0.16
C ASP A 163 -11.77 -5.42 0.23
N ASP A 164 -10.59 -4.81 0.25
CA ASP A 164 -10.48 -3.34 0.35
C ASP A 164 -10.35 -2.61 -1.01
N PHE A 165 -10.10 -3.33 -2.10
CA PHE A 165 -9.97 -2.71 -3.43
C PHE A 165 -10.30 -3.69 -4.56
N LYS A 166 -11.55 -4.15 -4.60
CA LYS A 166 -12.18 -4.34 -5.91
C LYS A 166 -12.16 -2.94 -6.56
N PRO A 167 -11.54 -2.73 -7.74
CA PRO A 167 -11.85 -1.50 -8.49
C PRO A 167 -13.36 -1.51 -8.60
N SER A 168 -14.02 -0.53 -7.97
CA SER A 168 -15.46 -0.39 -8.04
C SER A 168 -15.81 -0.20 -9.51
N LEU A 169 -16.13 -1.32 -10.17
CA LEU A 169 -16.94 -1.36 -11.38
C LEU A 169 -18.37 -0.88 -11.09
N ASP A 170 -18.65 -0.46 -9.86
CA ASP A 170 -19.76 0.39 -9.45
C ASP A 170 -19.48 1.87 -9.75
N LEU A 171 -18.93 2.18 -10.95
CA LEU A 171 -19.36 3.42 -11.58
C LEU A 171 -20.83 3.21 -11.87
N ASP A 172 -21.61 3.76 -10.95
CA ASP A 172 -23.00 3.55 -10.79
C ASP A 172 -23.75 3.79 -12.12
N LEU A 173 -24.11 2.69 -12.79
CA LEU A 173 -24.99 2.75 -13.95
C LEU A 173 -26.34 3.38 -13.56
N SER A 174 -26.67 3.39 -12.27
CA SER A 174 -27.83 4.06 -11.68
C SER A 174 -27.69 5.59 -11.76
N ASP A 175 -26.51 6.17 -11.49
CA ASP A 175 -26.25 7.61 -11.60
C ASP A 175 -26.27 8.09 -13.06
N LEU A 176 -25.74 7.30 -14.01
CA LEU A 176 -25.85 7.59 -15.44
C LEU A 176 -27.29 7.49 -15.98
N MET A 177 -28.11 6.61 -15.40
CA MET A 177 -29.53 6.48 -15.75
C MET A 177 -30.45 7.48 -15.04
N ALA A 178 -29.99 8.10 -13.95
CA ALA A 178 -30.69 9.15 -13.25
C ALA A 178 -30.62 10.49 -14.01
N GLU A 179 -29.48 10.81 -14.62
CA GLU A 179 -29.31 12.05 -15.39
C GLU A 179 -30.12 12.04 -16.71
N ALA A 180 -30.24 10.87 -17.36
CA ALA A 180 -30.99 10.73 -18.61
C ALA A 180 -32.53 10.85 -18.46
N LYS A 181 -33.06 10.80 -17.23
CA LYS A 181 -34.50 10.93 -16.95
C LYS A 181 -34.95 12.35 -16.62
N ASN A 182 -34.02 13.29 -16.40
CA ASN A 182 -34.36 14.65 -16.00
C ASN A 182 -34.31 15.67 -17.16
N GLU A 183 -33.92 15.24 -18.37
CA GLU A 183 -34.06 16.05 -19.58
C GLU A 183 -35.26 15.58 -20.40
N THR A 184 -36.47 15.88 -19.91
CA THR A 184 -37.64 15.97 -20.80
C THR A 184 -37.95 17.46 -20.97
N PRO A 185 -37.99 18.01 -22.20
CA PRO A 185 -38.34 19.41 -22.40
C PRO A 185 -39.81 19.63 -22.05
N ASP A 186 -40.07 20.60 -21.18
CA ASP A 186 -41.39 21.18 -20.95
C ASP A 186 -41.88 21.83 -22.26
N ALA A 187 -42.72 21.11 -23.00
CA ALA A 187 -43.42 21.62 -24.17
C ALA A 187 -44.78 22.16 -23.71
N GLY A 188 -44.77 23.43 -23.29
CA GLY A 188 -45.94 24.31 -23.29
C GLY A 188 -46.09 25.05 -24.61
#